data_AF-A0A0S8DC52-F1
#
_entry.id   AF-A0A0S8DC52-F1
#
_cell.length_a   1.000
_cell.length_b   1.000
_cell.length_c   1.000
_cell.angle_alpha   90.00
_cell.angle_beta   90.00
_cell.angle_gamma   90.00
#
_symmetry.space_group_name_H-M   'P 1'
#
loop_
_entity.id
_entity.type
_entity.pdbx_description
1 polymer ?
#
loop_
_entity_poly.entity_id
_entity_poly.type
_entity_poly.pdbx_seq_one_letter_code
_entity_poly.pdbx_strand_id
1 'polypeptide(L)'
;MMKNRLGSIALVLNCLLLYAGKAWSADPTSPVQGTWQLVSYQTTRSDGTTTDLYGPNPLGVLIYNASGHMSVHLLKRNLRQCGTIDRRKCPDAEARLAFDNYAGYWGRYEVN
;
A
#
# COMPACT_ATOMS: atom_id res chain seq x y z
N MET A 1 -26.43 -44.55 49.20
CA MET A 1 -26.39 -43.22 49.86
C MET A 1 -25.14 -42.50 49.36
N MET A 2 -25.27 -41.50 48.47
CA MET A 2 -24.30 -40.42 48.13
C MET A 2 -24.58 -39.83 46.74
N LYS A 3 -25.57 -38.93 46.72
CA LYS A 3 -25.73 -37.63 46.02
C LYS A 3 -25.13 -37.40 44.60
N ASN A 4 -26.05 -37.20 43.66
CA ASN A 4 -25.95 -36.54 42.35
C ASN A 4 -25.15 -35.22 42.36
N ARG A 5 -24.44 -34.94 41.27
CA ARG A 5 -24.24 -33.57 40.77
C ARG A 5 -24.47 -33.53 39.25
N LEU A 6 -25.66 -33.09 38.85
CA LEU A 6 -25.89 -32.57 37.51
C LEU A 6 -25.22 -31.19 37.44
N GLY A 7 -24.18 -31.07 36.61
CA GLY A 7 -23.58 -29.79 36.27
C GLY A 7 -24.31 -29.18 35.08
N SER A 8 -25.05 -28.10 35.33
CA SER A 8 -25.62 -27.22 34.33
C SER A 8 -24.50 -26.58 33.50
N ILE A 9 -24.31 -26.98 32.25
CA ILE A 9 -23.48 -26.23 31.29
C ILE A 9 -24.38 -25.12 30.75
N ALA A 10 -24.25 -23.95 31.38
CA ALA A 10 -24.87 -22.72 30.96
C ALA A 10 -24.37 -22.31 29.56
N LEU A 11 -25.35 -21.99 28.72
CA LEU A 11 -25.27 -21.23 27.48
C LEU A 11 -24.21 -20.09 27.55
N VAL A 12 -23.05 -20.27 26.90
CA VAL A 12 -22.11 -19.16 26.63
C VAL A 12 -22.42 -18.62 25.23
N LEU A 13 -23.48 -17.83 25.15
CA LEU A 13 -23.85 -17.03 23.98
C LEU A 13 -23.75 -15.54 24.37
N ASN A 14 -22.54 -14.97 24.32
CA ASN A 14 -22.21 -13.52 24.37
C ASN A 14 -20.69 -13.40 24.60
N CYS A 15 -19.85 -12.95 23.65
CA CYS A 15 -19.73 -11.57 23.20
C CYS A 15 -18.86 -11.52 21.91
N LEU A 16 -19.43 -11.89 20.77
CA LEU A 16 -18.81 -11.64 19.44
C LEU A 16 -19.47 -10.46 18.72
N LEU A 17 -19.98 -9.50 19.48
CA LEU A 17 -20.43 -8.22 18.94
C LEU A 17 -19.44 -7.13 19.35
N LEU A 18 -18.93 -6.45 18.34
CA LEU A 18 -18.28 -5.13 18.36
C LEU A 18 -16.75 -5.09 18.57
N TYR A 19 -16.00 -5.73 17.66
CA TYR A 19 -15.03 -4.93 16.92
C TYR A 19 -15.56 -4.68 15.51
N ALA A 20 -16.73 -4.05 15.44
CA ALA A 20 -16.96 -3.10 14.35
C ALA A 20 -16.05 -1.91 14.62
N GLY A 21 -14.72 -2.11 14.56
CA GLY A 21 -13.82 -0.99 14.29
C GLY A 21 -14.42 -0.35 13.05
N LYS A 22 -14.75 0.95 13.13
CA LYS A 22 -15.37 1.71 12.04
C LYS A 22 -14.83 1.17 10.73
N ALA A 23 -15.69 0.53 9.93
CA ALA A 23 -15.28 0.09 8.61
C ALA A 23 -14.72 1.33 7.94
N TRP A 24 -13.42 1.33 7.66
CA TRP A 24 -12.80 2.51 7.09
C TRP A 24 -13.39 2.69 5.70
N SER A 25 -14.01 3.84 5.52
CA SER A 25 -14.60 4.28 4.28
C SER A 25 -14.11 5.70 4.10
N ALA A 26 -13.57 5.98 2.92
CA ALA A 26 -13.47 7.35 2.47
C ALA A 26 -14.90 7.91 2.28
N ASP A 27 -15.02 9.23 2.24
CA ASP A 27 -16.24 9.86 1.71
C ASP A 27 -16.49 9.31 0.29
N PRO A 28 -17.61 8.60 0.05
CA PRO A 28 -17.91 7.98 -1.25
C PRO A 28 -18.04 8.99 -2.40
N THR A 29 -18.18 10.28 -2.08
CA THR A 29 -18.24 11.38 -3.06
C THR A 29 -16.91 12.11 -3.24
N SER A 30 -15.85 11.65 -2.57
CA SER A 30 -14.54 12.28 -2.61
C SER A 30 -13.98 12.33 -4.05
N PRO A 31 -13.63 13.52 -4.57
CA PRO A 31 -13.23 13.70 -5.96
C PRO A 31 -11.85 13.11 -6.29
N VAL A 32 -11.06 12.73 -5.28
CA VAL A 32 -9.73 12.13 -5.47
C VAL A 32 -9.78 10.62 -5.64
N GLN A 33 -10.91 9.97 -5.35
CA GLN A 33 -11.07 8.52 -5.57
C GLN A 33 -10.82 8.17 -7.03
N GLY A 34 -10.03 7.13 -7.25
CA GLY A 34 -9.70 6.68 -8.61
C GLY A 34 -8.27 6.18 -8.73
N THR A 35 -7.86 5.99 -9.98
CA THR A 35 -6.50 5.58 -10.36
C THR A 35 -5.88 6.67 -11.20
N TRP A 36 -4.73 7.15 -10.76
CA TRP A 36 -4.02 8.27 -11.34
C TRP A 36 -2.66 7.80 -11.87
N GLN A 37 -2.29 8.28 -13.05
CA GLN A 37 -0.98 8.01 -13.63
C GLN A 37 0.00 9.13 -13.29
N LEU A 38 1.23 8.75 -12.94
CA LEU A 38 2.31 9.71 -12.72
C LEU A 38 2.70 10.41 -14.03
N VAL A 39 2.75 11.75 -14.01
CA VAL A 39 3.20 12.58 -15.14
C VAL A 39 4.69 12.94 -15.01
N SER A 40 5.11 13.41 -13.83
CA SER A 40 6.51 13.79 -13.54
C SER A 40 6.81 13.64 -12.04
N TYR A 41 8.10 13.55 -11.70
CA TYR A 41 8.56 13.57 -10.31
C TYR A 41 9.86 14.36 -10.21
N GLN A 42 9.83 15.46 -9.47
CA GLN A 42 10.97 16.34 -9.25
C GLN A 42 11.33 16.41 -7.77
N THR A 43 12.63 16.44 -7.50
CA THR A 43 13.17 16.71 -6.17
C THR A 43 14.05 17.93 -6.22
N THR A 44 13.87 18.83 -5.27
CA THR A 44 14.71 20.01 -5.08
C THR A 44 15.67 19.75 -3.92
N ARG A 45 16.97 19.98 -4.14
CA ARG A 45 18.01 19.86 -3.11
C ARG A 45 18.10 21.14 -2.29
N SER A 46 18.83 21.08 -1.18
CA SER A 46 19.08 22.24 -0.30
C SER A 46 19.80 23.39 -0.99
N ASP A 47 20.54 23.11 -2.07
CA ASP A 47 21.22 24.12 -2.90
C ASP A 47 20.32 24.76 -3.97
N GLY A 48 19.03 24.41 -4.01
CA GLY A 48 18.05 24.91 -4.97
C GLY A 48 18.04 24.18 -6.32
N THR A 49 18.93 23.21 -6.55
CA THR A 49 18.94 22.42 -7.79
C THR A 49 17.74 21.46 -7.83
N THR A 50 17.04 21.43 -8.96
CA THR A 50 15.92 20.51 -9.19
C THR A 50 16.32 19.42 -10.16
N THR A 51 15.97 18.17 -9.84
CA THR A 51 16.26 17.02 -10.70
C THR A 51 15.09 16.05 -10.77
N ASP A 52 14.88 15.45 -11.94
CA ASP A 52 13.91 14.37 -12.12
C ASP A 52 14.45 13.08 -11.51
N LEU A 53 14.00 12.73 -10.30
CA LEU A 53 14.54 11.58 -9.56
C LEU A 53 14.39 10.27 -10.34
N TYR A 54 13.24 10.10 -11.00
CA TYR A 54 12.92 8.93 -11.82
C TYR A 54 13.12 9.17 -13.32
N GLY A 55 13.84 10.24 -13.70
CA GLY A 55 14.06 10.65 -15.09
C GLY A 55 12.86 11.34 -15.74
N PRO A 56 13.00 11.77 -17.01
CA PRO A 56 12.07 12.68 -17.68
C PRO A 56 10.72 12.04 -18.08
N ASN A 57 10.62 10.71 -18.05
CA ASN A 57 9.39 9.98 -18.36
C ASN A 57 9.23 8.80 -17.38
N PRO A 58 8.86 9.10 -16.13
CA PRO A 58 8.73 8.07 -15.12
C PRO A 58 7.49 7.20 -15.36
N LEU A 59 7.43 6.08 -14.68
CA LEU A 59 6.24 5.25 -14.57
C LEU A 59 5.70 5.37 -13.14
N GLY A 60 4.39 5.39 -12.98
CA GLY A 60 3.81 5.34 -11.66
C GLY A 60 2.30 5.35 -11.66
N VAL A 61 1.75 4.88 -10.55
CA VAL A 61 0.32 4.84 -10.28
C VAL A 61 0.05 5.26 -8.84
N LEU A 62 -1.00 6.04 -8.65
CA LEU A 62 -1.59 6.36 -7.36
C LEU A 62 -3.04 5.90 -7.37
N ILE A 63 -3.42 5.10 -6.39
CA ILE A 63 -4.78 4.58 -6.23
C ILE A 63 -5.34 5.13 -4.93
N TYR A 64 -6.52 5.75 -4.99
CA TYR A 64 -7.36 6.07 -3.84
C TYR A 64 -8.65 5.26 -3.97
N ASN A 65 -8.96 4.43 -2.98
CA ASN A 65 -10.16 3.59 -3.00
C ASN A 65 -11.23 4.05 -2.00
N ALA A 66 -12.47 3.63 -2.24
CA ALA A 66 -13.61 3.96 -1.39
C ALA A 66 -13.48 3.47 0.07
N SER A 67 -12.61 2.48 0.35
CA SER A 67 -12.35 2.00 1.71
C SER A 67 -11.39 2.87 2.52
N GLY A 68 -11.00 4.06 2.03
CA GLY A 68 -10.09 4.95 2.73
C GLY A 68 -8.63 4.53 2.68
N HIS A 69 -8.26 3.68 1.71
CA HIS A 69 -6.88 3.26 1.49
C HIS A 69 -6.30 3.85 0.21
N MET A 70 -4.99 4.06 0.25
CA MET A 70 -4.21 4.49 -0.89
C MET A 70 -2.98 3.62 -1.11
N SER A 71 -2.51 3.57 -2.35
CA SER A 71 -1.23 2.96 -2.72
C SER A 71 -0.56 3.74 -3.84
N VAL A 72 0.76 3.91 -3.72
CA VAL A 72 1.62 4.60 -4.69
C VAL A 72 2.73 3.67 -5.11
N HIS A 73 3.01 3.69 -6.41
CA HIS A 73 4.18 3.07 -7.02
C HIS A 73 4.84 4.07 -7.96
N LEU A 74 6.14 4.27 -7.83
CA LEU A 74 6.96 5.19 -8.62
C LEU A 74 8.18 4.43 -9.14
N LEU A 75 8.46 4.53 -10.43
CA LEU A 75 9.50 3.76 -11.08
C LEU A 75 10.24 4.61 -12.13
N LYS A 76 11.56 4.44 -12.20
CA LYS A 76 12.32 4.86 -13.38
C LYS A 76 11.98 3.95 -14.56
N ARG A 77 11.69 4.54 -15.72
CA ARG A 77 11.44 3.80 -16.96
C ARG A 77 12.74 3.23 -17.55
N ASN A 78 12.63 2.14 -18.32
CA ASN A 78 13.72 1.52 -19.09
C ASN A 78 14.92 1.08 -18.25
N LEU A 79 14.69 0.62 -17.02
CA LEU A 79 15.73 -0.04 -16.24
C LEU A 79 16.18 -1.34 -16.91
N ARG A 80 17.45 -1.70 -16.73
CA ARG A 80 17.97 -2.98 -17.19
C ARG A 80 17.19 -4.10 -16.50
N GLN A 81 16.62 -4.99 -17.30
CA GLN A 81 15.90 -6.15 -16.80
C GLN A 81 16.88 -7.20 -16.27
N CYS A 82 16.43 -8.01 -15.32
CA CYS A 82 17.21 -9.09 -14.70
C CYS A 82 17.62 -10.22 -15.68
N GLY A 83 17.16 -10.21 -16.94
CA GLY A 83 17.38 -11.28 -17.91
C GLY A 83 16.61 -12.59 -17.61
N THR A 84 15.86 -12.62 -16.51
CA THR A 84 15.02 -13.73 -16.06
C THR A 84 13.76 -13.20 -15.37
N ILE A 85 12.67 -13.97 -15.43
CA ILE A 85 11.43 -13.68 -14.71
C ILE A 85 11.50 -14.07 -13.23
N ASP A 86 12.39 -15.00 -12.87
CA ASP A 86 12.62 -15.38 -11.48
C ASP A 86 13.45 -14.29 -10.78
N ARG A 87 12.76 -13.37 -10.11
CA ARG A 87 13.39 -12.22 -9.45
C ARG A 87 14.46 -12.62 -8.42
N ARG A 88 14.39 -13.84 -7.86
CA ARG A 88 15.41 -14.33 -6.90
C ARG A 88 16.72 -14.72 -7.58
N LYS A 89 16.72 -14.84 -8.91
CA LYS A 89 17.90 -15.11 -9.75
C LYS A 89 18.39 -13.86 -10.49
N CYS A 90 17.84 -12.69 -10.18
CA CYS A 90 18.34 -11.44 -10.71
C CYS A 90 19.78 -11.21 -10.20
N PRO A 91 20.75 -10.85 -11.06
CA PRO A 91 22.08 -10.54 -10.56
C PRO A 91 22.05 -9.32 -9.63
N ASP A 92 22.94 -9.31 -8.64
CA ASP A 92 22.89 -8.35 -7.52
C ASP A 92 22.93 -6.88 -7.99
N ALA A 93 23.69 -6.58 -9.04
CA ALA A 93 23.78 -5.23 -9.59
C ALA A 93 22.44 -4.75 -10.16
N GLU A 94 21.77 -5.58 -10.99
CA GLU A 94 20.45 -5.30 -11.54
C GLU A 94 19.38 -5.24 -10.46
N ALA A 95 19.44 -6.12 -9.46
CA ALA A 95 18.51 -6.13 -8.34
C ALA A 95 18.63 -4.84 -7.51
N ARG A 96 19.86 -4.40 -7.23
CA ARG A 96 20.12 -3.13 -6.54
C ARG A 96 19.64 -1.93 -7.35
N LEU A 97 19.91 -1.90 -8.65
CA LEU A 97 19.40 -0.85 -9.54
C LEU A 97 17.87 -0.79 -9.55
N ALA A 98 17.20 -1.95 -9.57
CA ALA A 98 15.74 -1.99 -9.50
C ALA A 98 15.21 -1.44 -8.18
N PHE A 99 15.85 -1.79 -7.05
CA PHE A 99 15.49 -1.28 -5.73
C PHE A 99 15.67 0.24 -5.63
N ASP A 100 16.84 0.76 -6.03
CA ASP A 100 17.15 2.19 -5.93
C ASP A 100 16.23 3.06 -6.82
N ASN A 101 15.60 2.48 -7.83
CA ASN A 101 14.78 3.18 -8.82
C ASN A 101 13.28 2.86 -8.72
N TYR A 102 12.86 2.26 -7.61
CA TYR A 102 11.48 1.97 -7.28
C TYR A 102 11.16 2.52 -5.89
N ALA A 103 10.05 3.24 -5.76
CA ALA A 103 9.45 3.52 -4.47
C ALA A 103 8.00 3.06 -4.47
N GLY A 104 7.60 2.39 -3.40
CA GLY A 104 6.23 2.01 -3.17
C GLY A 104 5.86 2.24 -1.72
N TYR A 105 4.72 2.88 -1.50
CA TYR A 105 4.15 3.05 -0.18
C TYR A 105 2.63 2.98 -0.26
N TRP A 106 2.01 2.69 0.86
CA TRP A 106 0.57 2.54 0.96
C TRP A 106 0.15 2.91 2.38
N GLY A 107 -1.13 3.20 2.53
CA GLY A 107 -1.67 3.57 3.83
C GLY A 107 -3.10 4.03 3.75
N ARG A 108 -3.52 4.73 4.80
CA ARG A 108 -4.84 5.37 4.85
C ARG A 108 -4.73 6.79 4.31
N TYR A 109 -5.85 7.31 3.82
CA TYR A 109 -5.98 8.70 3.45
C TYR A 109 -7.30 9.27 3.94
N GLU A 110 -7.31 10.58 4.19
CA GLU A 110 -8.48 11.38 4.52
C GLU A 110 -8.42 12.66 3.67
N VAL A 111 -9.57 13.26 3.36
CA VAL A 111 -9.68 14.50 2.59
C VAL A 111 -10.27 15.56 3.51
N ASN A 112 -9.63 16.74 3.56
CA ASN A 112 -10.03 17.89 4.38
C ASN A 112 -10.88 18.87 3.60
#